data_AF-A0A9Q3P8Z8-F1
#
_entry.id   AF-A0A9Q3P8Z8-F1
#
_cell.length_a   1.000
_cell.length_b   1.000
_cell.length_c   1.000
_cell.angle_alpha   90.00
_cell.angle_beta   90.00
_cell.angle_gamma   90.00
#
_symmetry.space_group_name_H-M   'P 1'
#
loop_
_entity.id
_entity.type
_entity.pdbx_description
1 polymer ?
#
loop_
_entity_poly.entity_id
_entity_poly.type
_entity_poly.pdbx_seq_one_letter_code
_entity_poly.pdbx_strand_id
1 'polypeptide(L)'
;MNLQPQVHILDDPYHQEDIKPDALLVNKARSQSKYQDGKNISYSEKEALKQLPEASRWPKFFGTGAYDYMELIDYIDGIFIDIPSIPDYWITTRLNTEFKGHYSFWYTEMKELHGRRSLPWWKIKIIQKYRNGTWIWKNIISFENDKYSVDKDPYELCLRQSKIFKVIAPQMNIQIRNHKLLTQMPGELDHAVKCR
;
A
#
# COMPACT_ATOMS: atom_id res chain seq x y z
N MET A 1 -36.93 -9.99 -37.83
CA MET A 1 -36.75 -10.72 -36.54
C MET A 1 -35.26 -10.83 -36.28
N ASN A 2 -34.70 -9.92 -35.48
CA ASN A 2 -33.29 -9.95 -35.08
C ASN A 2 -33.20 -10.64 -33.72
N LEU A 3 -32.62 -11.84 -33.69
CA LEU A 3 -32.25 -12.53 -32.46
C LEU A 3 -30.88 -12.00 -32.02
N GLN A 4 -30.85 -11.18 -30.97
CA GLN A 4 -29.61 -10.91 -30.25
C GLN A 4 -29.26 -12.15 -29.39
N PRO A 5 -27.98 -12.57 -29.32
CA PRO A 5 -27.59 -13.62 -28.38
C PRO A 5 -27.61 -13.05 -26.95
N GLN A 6 -28.36 -13.71 -26.07
CA GLN A 6 -28.27 -13.48 -24.63
C GLN A 6 -26.88 -13.88 -24.16
N VAL A 7 -26.09 -12.90 -23.74
CA VAL A 7 -24.84 -13.13 -23.04
C VAL A 7 -25.20 -13.58 -21.63
N HIS A 8 -25.04 -14.87 -21.35
CA HIS A 8 -25.07 -15.39 -19.99
C HIS A 8 -23.96 -14.70 -19.20
N ILE A 9 -24.34 -13.77 -18.32
CA ILE A 9 -23.45 -13.19 -17.32
C ILE A 9 -23.18 -14.32 -16.34
N LEU A 10 -22.02 -14.96 -16.48
CA LEU A 10 -21.45 -15.79 -15.42
C LEU A 10 -21.28 -14.90 -14.20
N ASP A 11 -21.89 -15.32 -13.09
CA ASP A 11 -21.78 -14.68 -11.78
C ASP A 11 -20.31 -14.35 -11.47
N ASP A 12 -19.97 -13.06 -11.54
CA ASP A 12 -18.67 -12.53 -11.12
C ASP A 12 -18.62 -12.59 -9.58
N PRO A 13 -17.81 -13.49 -8.98
CA PRO A 13 -17.79 -13.67 -7.53
C PRO A 13 -17.10 -12.52 -6.79
N TYR A 14 -16.71 -11.44 -7.46
CA TYR A 14 -16.02 -10.30 -6.87
C TYR A 14 -16.83 -8.98 -6.88
N HIS A 15 -18.12 -9.01 -7.24
CA HIS A 15 -19.00 -7.87 -7.06
C HIS A 15 -19.56 -7.77 -5.62
N GLN A 16 -18.95 -6.85 -4.87
CA GLN A 16 -19.50 -6.10 -3.73
C GLN A 16 -19.75 -6.86 -2.41
N GLU A 17 -18.72 -6.83 -1.57
CA GLU A 17 -18.90 -6.24 -0.25
C GLU A 17 -17.99 -5.01 -0.16
N ASP A 18 -18.53 -3.91 0.37
CA ASP A 18 -17.76 -2.72 0.71
C ASP A 18 -16.47 -3.13 1.42
N ILE A 19 -15.33 -2.93 0.75
CA ILE A 19 -14.02 -3.16 1.35
C ILE A 19 -13.87 -2.13 2.47
N LYS A 20 -14.31 -2.52 3.67
CA LYS A 20 -13.99 -1.83 4.92
C LYS A 20 -12.47 -1.65 4.90
N PRO A 21 -11.94 -0.43 5.08
CA PRO A 21 -10.49 -0.25 5.14
C PRO A 21 -9.96 -1.17 6.23
N ASP A 22 -9.15 -2.15 5.84
CA ASP A 22 -8.60 -3.17 6.73
C ASP A 22 -7.98 -2.48 7.97
N ALA A 23 -8.58 -2.71 9.13
CA ALA A 23 -8.20 -2.14 10.42
C ALA A 23 -6.85 -2.67 10.95
N LEU A 24 -6.06 -3.34 10.10
CA LEU A 24 -4.83 -4.05 10.48
C LEU A 24 -3.56 -3.54 9.79
N LEU A 25 -3.65 -2.59 8.85
CA LEU A 25 -2.50 -1.75 8.48
C LEU A 25 -2.29 -0.59 9.47
N VAL A 26 -3.10 -0.53 10.54
CA VAL A 26 -3.04 0.49 11.59
C VAL A 26 -2.98 -0.20 12.95
N ASN A 27 -1.82 -0.73 13.32
CA ASN A 27 -1.49 -1.06 14.71
C ASN A 27 -0.21 -0.28 15.04
N LYS A 28 -0.11 0.60 16.03
CA LYS A 28 -0.63 0.61 17.41
C LYS A 28 -1.16 1.99 17.78
N ALA A 29 -2.11 2.01 18.70
CA ALA A 29 -2.77 3.18 19.27
C ALA A 29 -1.84 4.40 19.47
N ARG A 30 -2.02 5.43 18.63
CA ARG A 30 -1.77 6.81 19.03
C ARG A 30 -3.14 7.44 19.25
N SER A 31 -3.55 7.44 20.52
CA SER A 31 -4.77 8.11 20.98
C SER A 31 -4.86 9.50 20.37
N GLN A 32 -6.08 9.88 19.97
CA GLN A 32 -6.43 11.16 19.36
C GLN A 32 -5.61 12.30 19.98
N SER A 33 -4.55 12.71 19.28
CA SER A 33 -3.82 13.93 19.63
C SER A 33 -4.80 15.08 19.49
N LYS A 34 -5.09 15.76 20.61
CA LYS A 34 -5.75 17.07 20.57
C LYS A 34 -4.80 17.98 19.80
N TYR A 35 -5.11 18.26 18.54
CA TYR A 35 -4.36 19.19 17.70
C TYR A 35 -4.35 20.55 18.39
N GLN A 36 -3.25 20.87 19.07
CA GLN A 36 -3.08 22.17 19.69
C GLN A 36 -2.73 23.19 18.61
N ASP A 37 -3.59 24.20 18.51
CA ASP A 37 -3.32 25.40 17.74
C ASP A 37 -2.12 26.13 18.37
N GLY A 38 -1.24 26.64 17.50
CA GLY A 38 0.15 26.88 17.83
C GLY A 38 0.39 27.69 19.10
N LYS A 39 1.10 27.10 20.07
CA LYS A 39 1.96 27.78 21.06
C LYS A 39 2.83 26.76 21.79
N ASN A 40 4.16 26.95 21.66
CA ASN A 40 5.29 26.21 22.24
C ASN A 40 5.53 24.77 21.78
N ILE A 41 6.44 24.62 20.80
CA ILE A 41 7.10 23.35 20.46
C ILE A 41 7.94 22.91 21.66
N SER A 42 7.69 21.71 22.19
CA SER A 42 8.44 21.15 23.32
C SER A 42 9.93 20.99 22.96
N TYR A 43 10.82 21.03 23.96
CA TYR A 43 12.25 20.71 23.76
C TYR A 43 12.45 19.34 23.10
N SER A 44 11.66 18.33 23.52
CA SER A 44 11.68 17.00 22.93
C SER A 44 11.25 16.97 21.46
N GLU A 45 10.30 17.83 21.07
CA GLU A 45 9.87 17.97 19.67
C GLU A 45 10.93 18.67 18.82
N LYS A 46 11.63 19.67 19.36
CA LYS A 46 12.75 20.33 18.67
C LYS A 46 13.89 19.37 18.39
N GLU A 47 14.22 18.49 19.34
CA GLU A 47 15.25 17.46 19.15
C GLU A 47 14.80 16.39 18.13
N ALA A 48 13.53 15.97 18.16
CA ALA A 48 12.97 15.05 17.16
C ALA A 48 13.02 15.64 15.75
N LEU A 49 12.74 16.95 15.60
CA LEU A 49 12.78 17.64 14.32
C LEU A 49 14.16 17.67 13.68
N LYS A 50 15.23 17.76 14.49
CA LYS A 50 16.62 17.73 14.00
C LYS A 50 17.01 16.37 13.43
N GLN A 51 16.35 15.31 13.86
CA GLN A 51 16.61 13.94 13.40
C GLN A 51 15.87 13.63 12.10
N LEU A 52 14.85 14.41 11.73
CA LEU A 52 14.16 14.22 10.46
C LEU A 52 15.11 14.51 9.29
N PRO A 53 15.13 13.66 8.25
CA PRO A 53 15.86 13.96 7.03
C PRO A 53 15.46 15.31 6.45
N GLU A 54 16.40 16.01 5.84
CA GLU A 54 16.12 17.23 5.06
C GLU A 54 15.03 16.95 4.02
N ALA A 55 14.13 17.91 3.78
CA ALA A 55 13.02 17.72 2.82
C ALA A 55 13.50 17.30 1.42
N SER A 56 14.69 17.76 1.00
CA SER A 56 15.33 17.36 -0.26
C SER A 56 15.63 15.86 -0.37
N ARG A 57 15.78 15.17 0.76
CA ARG A 57 16.11 13.73 0.86
C ARG A 57 14.88 12.84 0.97
N TRP A 58 13.69 13.42 1.07
CA TRP A 58 12.47 12.63 1.14
C TRP A 58 12.17 12.01 -0.24
N PRO A 59 11.60 10.80 -0.27
CA PRO A 59 11.22 10.17 -1.51
C PRO A 59 10.11 11.00 -2.18
N LYS A 60 10.36 11.42 -3.41
CA LYS A 60 9.36 12.11 -4.21
C LYS A 60 8.33 11.12 -4.70
N PHE A 61 7.07 11.47 -4.54
CA PHE A 61 5.98 10.59 -4.84
C PHE A 61 5.19 11.08 -6.05
N PHE A 62 5.37 10.36 -7.16
CA PHE A 62 4.68 10.60 -8.42
C PHE A 62 3.47 9.69 -8.61
N GLY A 63 3.38 8.61 -7.82
CA GLY A 63 2.31 7.62 -7.82
C GLY A 63 2.00 6.99 -9.16
N THR A 64 3.02 6.91 -10.01
CA THR A 64 2.95 6.29 -11.33
C THR A 64 3.33 4.81 -11.28
N GLY A 65 4.07 4.38 -10.27
CA GLY A 65 4.46 2.99 -10.08
C GLY A 65 3.41 2.19 -9.32
N ALA A 66 3.41 0.88 -9.56
CA ALA A 66 2.40 -0.05 -9.03
C ALA A 66 2.36 -0.07 -7.50
N TYR A 67 3.51 0.10 -6.84
CA TYR A 67 3.67 -0.05 -5.39
C TYR A 67 4.12 1.22 -4.69
N ASP A 68 4.16 2.36 -5.38
CA ASP A 68 4.70 3.61 -4.84
C ASP A 68 4.09 3.91 -3.47
N TYR A 69 2.76 3.79 -3.34
CA TYR A 69 2.05 4.14 -2.11
C TYR A 69 2.47 3.29 -0.91
N MET A 70 2.94 2.06 -1.14
CA MET A 70 3.52 1.23 -0.09
C MET A 70 4.87 1.75 0.34
N GLU A 71 5.74 2.08 -0.60
CA GLU A 71 7.05 2.65 -0.30
C GLU A 71 6.92 3.95 0.50
N LEU A 72 5.91 4.77 0.16
CA LEU A 72 5.57 5.96 0.94
C LEU A 72 5.12 5.62 2.37
N ILE A 73 4.24 4.63 2.55
CA ILE A 73 3.75 4.23 3.87
C ILE A 73 4.88 3.64 4.70
N ASP A 74 5.68 2.74 4.12
CA ASP A 74 6.84 2.11 4.76
C ASP A 74 7.88 3.16 5.15
N TYR A 75 8.13 4.16 4.29
CA TYR A 75 9.00 5.29 4.62
C TYR A 75 8.47 6.12 5.80
N ILE A 76 7.17 6.44 5.81
CA ILE A 76 6.54 7.15 6.92
C ILE A 76 6.65 6.32 8.21
N ASP A 77 6.39 5.02 8.15
CA ASP A 77 6.50 4.12 9.30
C ASP A 77 7.94 4.01 9.82
N GLY A 78 8.92 3.96 8.91
CA GLY A 78 10.35 4.00 9.26
C GLY A 78 10.72 5.24 10.08
N ILE A 79 10.19 6.42 9.71
CA ILE A 79 10.39 7.65 10.48
C ILE A 79 9.89 7.51 11.93
N PHE A 80 8.76 6.83 12.17
CA PHE A 80 8.24 6.63 13.53
C PHE A 80 8.99 5.56 14.31
N ILE A 81 9.58 4.58 13.62
CA ILE A 81 10.46 3.59 14.24
C ILE A 81 11.73 4.31 14.75
N ASP A 82 12.32 5.15 13.91
CA ASP A 82 13.58 5.85 14.23
C ASP A 82 13.36 7.04 15.18
N ILE A 83 12.22 7.74 15.06
CA ILE A 83 11.91 8.97 15.81
C ILE A 83 10.50 8.87 16.44
N PRO A 84 10.29 8.04 17.49
CA PRO A 84 8.96 7.79 18.06
C PRO A 84 8.27 9.03 18.66
N SER A 85 9.07 10.05 19.04
CA SER A 85 8.60 11.29 19.64
C SER A 85 8.06 12.31 18.64
N ILE A 86 8.23 12.10 17.32
CA ILE A 86 7.81 13.08 16.33
C ILE A 86 6.27 13.21 16.29
N PRO A 87 5.71 14.43 16.35
CA PRO A 87 4.28 14.64 16.16
C PRO A 87 3.81 14.41 14.72
N ASP A 88 2.59 13.85 14.55
CA ASP A 88 1.96 13.58 13.24
C ASP A 88 1.89 14.83 12.33
N TYR A 89 1.71 16.01 12.91
CA TYR A 89 1.52 17.25 12.13
C TYR A 89 2.77 17.63 11.33
N TRP A 90 3.97 17.27 11.80
CA TRP A 90 5.21 17.51 11.05
C TRP A 90 5.29 16.68 9.79
N ILE A 91 4.87 15.41 9.87
CA ILE A 91 4.84 14.51 8.71
C ILE A 91 3.78 14.97 7.72
N THR A 92 2.55 15.25 8.18
CA THR A 92 1.46 15.71 7.31
C THR A 92 1.70 17.08 6.66
N THR A 93 2.52 17.93 7.29
CA THR A 93 2.96 19.19 6.68
C THR A 93 3.95 18.93 5.55
N ARG A 94 4.90 18.02 5.75
CA ARG A 94 5.89 17.63 4.72
C ARG A 94 5.28 16.87 3.55
N LEU A 95 4.23 16.09 3.76
CA LEU A 95 3.53 15.42 2.65
C LEU A 95 3.07 16.38 1.54
N ASN A 96 2.80 17.65 1.85
CA ASN A 96 2.49 18.68 0.83
C ASN A 96 3.62 18.85 -0.20
N THR A 97 4.87 18.77 0.23
CA THR A 97 6.03 19.01 -0.63
C THR A 97 6.45 17.75 -1.40
N GLU A 98 6.16 16.57 -0.84
CA GLU A 98 6.61 15.31 -1.42
C GLU A 98 5.69 14.76 -2.52
N PHE A 99 4.40 15.09 -2.47
CA PHE A 99 3.48 14.75 -3.55
C PHE A 99 3.75 15.58 -4.80
N LYS A 100 3.90 14.92 -5.94
CA LYS A 100 4.13 15.53 -7.26
C LYS A 100 3.03 15.15 -8.25
N GLY A 101 2.89 15.93 -9.31
CA GLY A 101 1.91 15.68 -10.37
C GLY A 101 0.47 15.71 -9.85
N HIS A 102 -0.38 14.82 -10.37
CA HIS A 102 -1.80 14.71 -10.01
C HIS A 102 -2.05 14.40 -8.52
N TYR A 103 -1.06 13.84 -7.81
CA TYR A 103 -1.19 13.58 -6.38
C TYR A 103 -1.06 14.82 -5.53
N SER A 104 -0.28 15.81 -5.96
CA SER A 104 -0.25 17.10 -5.29
C SER A 104 -1.63 17.74 -5.34
N PHE A 105 -2.31 17.68 -6.49
CA PHE A 105 -3.66 18.23 -6.65
C PHE A 105 -4.67 17.49 -5.78
N TRP A 106 -4.69 16.15 -5.85
CA TRP A 106 -5.57 15.33 -5.01
C TRP A 106 -5.36 15.59 -3.51
N TYR A 107 -4.11 15.72 -3.07
CA TYR A 107 -3.81 15.95 -1.65
C TYR A 107 -4.28 17.33 -1.18
N THR A 108 -4.09 18.36 -1.99
CA THR A 108 -4.59 19.72 -1.71
C THR A 108 -6.12 19.75 -1.64
N GLU A 109 -6.81 19.17 -2.63
CA GLU A 109 -8.27 19.09 -2.63
C GLU A 109 -8.80 18.35 -1.39
N MET A 110 -8.19 17.21 -1.04
CA MET A 110 -8.56 16.47 0.18
C MET A 110 -8.33 17.28 1.46
N LYS A 111 -7.29 18.13 1.50
CA LYS A 111 -7.04 19.05 2.63
C LYS A 111 -8.08 20.15 2.71
N GLU A 112 -8.48 20.71 1.58
CA GLU A 112 -9.52 21.75 1.52
C GLU A 112 -10.88 21.20 1.97
N LEU A 113 -11.25 20.00 1.52
CA LEU A 113 -12.52 19.36 1.84
C LEU A 113 -12.62 18.89 3.30
N HIS A 114 -11.53 18.34 3.84
CA HIS A 114 -11.56 17.67 5.15
C HIS A 114 -10.81 18.42 6.25
N GLY A 115 -10.08 19.48 5.93
CA GLY A 115 -9.27 20.26 6.87
C GLY A 115 -8.07 19.49 7.41
N ARG A 116 -7.62 19.90 8.61
CA ARG A 116 -6.52 19.21 9.32
C ARG A 116 -6.99 17.83 9.81
N ARG A 117 -6.24 16.79 9.45
CA ARG A 117 -6.53 15.39 9.81
C ARG A 117 -5.29 14.67 10.29
N SER A 118 -5.52 13.60 11.04
CA SER A 118 -4.45 12.76 11.60
C SER A 118 -3.70 11.99 10.55
N LEU A 119 -2.46 11.63 10.86
CA LEU A 119 -1.66 10.83 9.94
C LEU A 119 -2.26 9.44 9.69
N PRO A 120 -2.84 8.72 10.68
CA PRO A 120 -3.58 7.48 10.41
C PRO A 120 -4.73 7.67 9.41
N TRP A 121 -5.46 8.78 9.50
CA TRP A 121 -6.51 9.08 8.53
C TRP A 121 -5.94 9.29 7.13
N TRP A 122 -4.81 10.01 7.01
CA TRP A 122 -4.12 10.21 5.74
C TRP A 122 -3.61 8.90 5.14
N LYS A 123 -3.02 8.01 5.94
CA LYS A 123 -2.61 6.68 5.48
C LYS A 123 -3.76 5.90 4.89
N ILE A 124 -4.91 5.86 5.58
CA ILE A 124 -6.13 5.20 5.07
C ILE A 124 -6.56 5.81 3.73
N LYS A 125 -6.57 7.14 3.61
CA LYS A 125 -6.97 7.81 2.36
C LYS A 125 -6.00 7.58 1.22
N ILE A 126 -4.70 7.55 1.48
CA ILE A 126 -3.68 7.18 0.50
C ILE A 126 -3.94 5.74 0.05
N ILE A 127 -4.07 4.78 0.97
CA ILE A 127 -4.38 3.39 0.62
C ILE A 127 -5.64 3.29 -0.23
N GLN A 128 -6.74 3.96 0.15
CA GLN A 128 -8.00 3.93 -0.59
C GLN A 128 -7.88 4.52 -2.00
N LYS A 129 -7.11 5.60 -2.17
CA LYS A 129 -6.92 6.24 -3.48
C LYS A 129 -6.22 5.31 -4.47
N TYR A 130 -5.25 4.52 -3.99
CA TYR A 130 -4.40 3.67 -4.82
C TYR A 130 -4.88 2.23 -4.93
N ARG A 131 -5.24 1.61 -3.80
CA ARG A 131 -5.77 0.25 -3.72
C ARG A 131 -7.28 0.26 -4.00
N ASN A 132 -7.65 0.78 -5.18
CA ASN A 132 -9.02 0.69 -5.67
C ASN A 132 -9.29 -0.69 -6.33
N GLY A 133 -10.56 -1.03 -6.52
CA GLY A 133 -10.97 -2.35 -7.05
C GLY A 133 -10.32 -2.68 -8.39
N THR A 134 -10.23 -1.72 -9.31
CA THR A 134 -9.57 -1.90 -10.61
C THR A 134 -8.08 -2.21 -10.45
N TRP A 135 -7.39 -1.53 -9.53
CA TRP A 135 -5.98 -1.78 -9.24
C TRP A 135 -5.79 -3.18 -8.63
N ILE A 136 -6.65 -3.59 -7.69
CA ILE A 136 -6.61 -4.93 -7.09
C ILE A 136 -6.79 -6.00 -8.17
N TRP A 137 -7.81 -5.84 -9.02
CA TRP A 137 -8.11 -6.76 -10.11
C TRP A 137 -6.94 -6.89 -11.10
N LYS A 138 -6.31 -5.78 -11.50
CA LYS A 138 -5.10 -5.81 -12.34
C LYS A 138 -3.96 -6.59 -11.71
N ASN A 139 -3.78 -6.50 -10.39
CA ASN A 139 -2.75 -7.24 -9.68
C ASN A 139 -3.08 -8.73 -9.56
N ILE A 140 -4.36 -9.11 -9.39
CA ILE A 140 -4.81 -10.50 -9.44
C ILE A 140 -4.52 -11.10 -10.81
N ILE A 141 -4.88 -10.41 -11.89
CA ILE A 141 -4.60 -10.86 -13.26
C ILE A 141 -3.09 -10.96 -13.51
N SER A 142 -2.32 -9.98 -13.05
CA SER A 142 -0.85 -10.02 -13.15
C SER A 142 -0.29 -11.25 -12.46
N PHE A 143 -0.79 -11.59 -11.27
CA PHE A 143 -0.41 -12.79 -10.55
C PHE A 143 -0.79 -14.08 -11.31
N GLU A 144 -2.01 -14.17 -11.85
CA GLU A 144 -2.50 -15.36 -12.57
C GLU A 144 -1.77 -15.61 -13.90
N ASN A 145 -1.31 -14.54 -14.55
CA ASN A 145 -0.59 -14.61 -15.82
C ASN A 145 0.92 -14.79 -15.67
N ASP A 146 1.51 -14.39 -14.53
CA ASP A 146 2.95 -14.47 -14.28
C ASP A 146 3.35 -15.88 -13.81
N LYS A 147 3.22 -16.87 -14.70
CA LYS A 147 3.62 -18.26 -14.43
C LYS A 147 5.14 -18.43 -14.51
N TYR A 148 5.64 -19.40 -13.76
CA TYR A 148 7.05 -19.81 -13.84
C TYR A 148 7.41 -20.27 -15.26
N SER A 149 8.60 -19.85 -15.71
CA SER A 149 9.25 -20.38 -16.90
C SER A 149 10.64 -20.87 -16.51
N VAL A 150 11.09 -21.96 -17.13
CA VAL A 150 12.40 -22.58 -16.88
C VAL A 150 13.56 -21.58 -17.09
N ASP A 151 13.36 -20.57 -17.94
CA ASP A 151 14.36 -19.56 -18.27
C ASP A 151 14.51 -18.45 -17.22
N LYS A 152 13.65 -18.41 -16.19
CA LYS A 152 13.64 -17.36 -15.17
C LYS A 152 14.07 -17.90 -13.81
N ASP A 153 14.74 -17.07 -13.02
CA ASP A 153 15.08 -17.41 -11.63
C ASP A 153 13.79 -17.60 -10.79
N PRO A 154 13.56 -18.79 -10.19
CA PRO A 154 12.45 -19.02 -9.28
C PRO A 154 12.40 -18.02 -8.11
N TYR A 155 13.55 -17.55 -7.64
CA TYR A 155 13.62 -16.57 -6.55
C TYR A 155 13.03 -15.23 -6.96
N GLU A 156 13.35 -14.73 -8.16
CA GLU A 156 12.78 -13.48 -8.68
C GLU A 156 11.27 -13.56 -8.86
N LEU A 157 10.75 -14.70 -9.34
CA LEU A 157 9.32 -14.95 -9.45
C LEU A 157 8.65 -14.88 -8.07
N CYS A 158 9.18 -15.63 -7.10
CA CYS A 158 8.68 -15.65 -5.73
C CYS A 158 8.70 -14.25 -5.10
N LEU A 159 9.76 -13.48 -5.30
CA LEU A 159 9.84 -12.10 -4.81
C LEU A 159 8.76 -11.21 -5.43
N ARG A 160 8.60 -11.23 -6.76
CA ARG A 160 7.62 -10.39 -7.46
C ARG A 160 6.19 -10.76 -7.07
N GLN A 161 5.85 -12.04 -7.01
CA GLN A 161 4.52 -12.50 -6.61
C GLN A 161 4.25 -12.28 -5.11
N SER A 162 5.27 -12.42 -4.25
CA SER A 162 5.14 -12.10 -2.82
C SER A 162 4.80 -10.62 -2.60
N LYS A 163 5.37 -9.70 -3.40
CA LYS A 163 4.98 -8.28 -3.38
C LYS A 163 3.50 -8.09 -3.73
N ILE A 164 2.99 -8.78 -4.75
CA ILE A 164 1.56 -8.73 -5.11
C ILE A 164 0.69 -9.13 -3.90
N PHE A 165 1.03 -10.23 -3.22
CA PHE A 165 0.27 -10.71 -2.06
C PHE A 165 0.27 -9.76 -0.87
N LYS A 166 1.41 -9.13 -0.57
CA LYS A 166 1.45 -8.07 0.45
C LYS A 166 0.42 -6.98 0.19
N VAL A 167 0.03 -6.78 -1.07
CA VAL A 167 -0.88 -5.71 -1.45
C VAL A 167 -2.33 -6.16 -1.56
N ILE A 168 -2.58 -7.26 -2.26
CA ILE A 168 -3.96 -7.71 -2.46
C ILE A 168 -4.51 -8.34 -1.17
N ALA A 169 -3.68 -8.97 -0.36
CA ALA A 169 -4.09 -9.70 0.83
C ALA A 169 -2.99 -9.68 1.92
N PRO A 170 -2.76 -8.52 2.59
CA PRO A 170 -1.71 -8.39 3.59
C PRO A 170 -1.87 -9.35 4.78
N GLN A 171 -3.12 -9.67 5.15
CA GLN A 171 -3.50 -10.63 6.18
C GLN A 171 -3.41 -12.10 5.74
N MET A 172 -3.02 -12.37 4.49
CA MET A 172 -2.87 -13.73 4.00
C MET A 172 -1.81 -14.47 4.82
N ASN A 173 -2.26 -15.55 5.46
CA ASN A 173 -1.43 -16.50 6.16
C ASN A 173 -0.30 -17.02 5.26
N ILE A 174 0.89 -17.23 5.84
CA ILE A 174 2.10 -17.59 5.08
C ILE A 174 1.98 -18.95 4.38
N GLN A 175 1.31 -19.93 4.99
CA GLN A 175 1.03 -21.23 4.37
C GLN A 175 0.14 -21.08 3.14
N ILE A 176 -0.93 -20.27 3.24
CA ILE A 176 -1.83 -19.98 2.10
C ILE A 176 -1.06 -19.26 0.98
N ARG A 177 -0.22 -18.30 1.35
CA ARG A 177 0.64 -17.58 0.39
C ARG A 177 1.57 -18.53 -0.34
N ASN A 178 2.29 -19.38 0.40
CA ASN A 178 3.20 -20.37 -0.16
C ASN A 178 2.47 -21.32 -1.10
N HIS A 179 1.29 -21.83 -0.69
CA HIS A 179 0.47 -22.67 -1.56
C HIS A 179 0.10 -21.96 -2.87
N LYS A 180 -0.34 -20.70 -2.80
CA LYS A 180 -0.65 -19.92 -4.01
C LYS A 180 0.58 -19.67 -4.89
N LEU A 181 1.76 -19.40 -4.32
CA LEU A 181 3.00 -19.28 -5.10
C LEU A 181 3.32 -20.58 -5.83
N LEU A 182 3.17 -21.73 -5.16
CA LEU A 182 3.38 -23.05 -5.78
C LEU A 182 2.42 -23.31 -6.95
N THR A 183 1.18 -22.84 -6.87
CA THR A 183 0.23 -22.98 -8.01
C THR A 183 0.66 -22.23 -9.27
N GLN A 184 1.57 -21.26 -9.15
CA GLN A 184 2.14 -20.53 -10.30
C GLN A 184 3.35 -21.21 -10.92
N MET A 185 3.79 -22.35 -10.38
CA MET A 185 4.89 -23.15 -10.91
C MET A 185 4.31 -24.41 -11.59
N PRO A 186 3.89 -24.34 -12.87
CA PRO A 186 3.39 -25.51 -13.57
C PRO A 186 4.54 -26.49 -13.86
N GLY A 187 4.32 -27.78 -13.60
CA GLY A 187 5.33 -28.83 -13.74
C GLY A 187 5.91 -29.27 -12.41
N GLU A 188 6.62 -30.39 -12.42
CA GLU A 188 6.95 -31.16 -11.22
C GLU A 188 8.01 -30.49 -10.31
N LEU A 189 7.61 -29.45 -9.58
CA LEU A 189 8.35 -29.08 -8.37
C LEU A 189 8.40 -30.26 -7.38
N ASP A 190 7.36 -31.09 -7.38
CA ASP A 190 7.25 -32.30 -6.58
C ASP A 190 8.28 -33.39 -6.97
N HIS A 191 8.67 -33.46 -8.25
CA HIS A 191 9.70 -34.41 -8.75
C HIS A 191 11.11 -33.83 -8.61
N ALA A 192 11.28 -32.51 -8.75
CA ALA A 192 12.57 -31.83 -8.52
C ALA A 192 13.00 -31.85 -7.04
N VAL A 193 12.06 -31.81 -6.10
CA VAL A 193 12.33 -31.86 -4.65
C VAL A 193 12.55 -33.30 -4.15
N LYS A 194 11.92 -34.31 -4.78
CA LYS A 194 12.10 -35.73 -4.45
C LYS A 194 13.34 -36.39 -5.08
N CYS A 195 13.94 -35.78 -6.10
CA CYS A 195 15.12 -36.32 -6.81
C CYS A 195 16.47 -35.83 -6.24
N ARG A 196 16.57 -35.45 -4.96
CA ARG A 196 17.83 -35.14 -4.29
C ARG A 196 18.18 -36.15 -3.20
#